data_AF-A0A061S5T9-F1
#
_entry.id   AF-A0A061S5T9-F1
#
_cell.length_a   1.000
_cell.length_b   1.000
_cell.length_c   1.000
_cell.angle_alpha   90.00
_cell.angle_beta   90.00
_cell.angle_gamma   90.00
#
_symmetry.space_group_name_H-M   'P 1'
#
loop_
_entity.id
_entity.type
_entity.pdbx_description
1 polymer ?
#
loop_
_entity_poly.entity_id
_entity_poly.type
_entity_poly.pdbx_seq_one_letter_code
_entity_poly.pdbx_strand_id
1 'polypeptide(L)'
;GRVARGALELTSSELRFGTREDGRPVTVAAKEEVPVMGVVAEMMIMANATVASRIAESFPGCSLLRRHPCPQVEDFKHIVSICRAAGLEFDCTSNLAISESIRALERELRTNPSLDPALGRVCRSLLTRTMSEAKYFSTGDCHGPEAMHYGLALEKYTHFTSPIRRYADVVVHRQLMAALAGAPPVLGHRALSGAAGVMNARHRESKLAQKKCSELYLLLLLAQRPQVLRALVYGIRTEPAAGLHRRACDQDVGLAA
;
A
#
# COMPACT_ATOMS: atom_id res chain seq x y z
N GLY A 1 -10.07 18.94 -4.58
CA GLY A 1 -9.09 18.16 -3.77
C GLY A 1 -8.65 16.92 -4.53
N ARG A 2 -7.55 16.27 -4.11
CA ARG A 2 -6.96 15.10 -4.78
C ARG A 2 -7.95 13.92 -4.91
N VAL A 3 -8.77 13.73 -3.89
CA VAL A 3 -9.87 12.74 -3.84
C VAL A 3 -10.91 12.95 -4.95
N ALA A 4 -11.24 14.20 -5.27
CA ALA A 4 -12.14 14.55 -6.38
C ALA A 4 -11.53 14.26 -7.76
N ARG A 5 -10.20 14.10 -7.84
CA ARG A 5 -9.49 13.70 -9.07
C ARG A 5 -9.24 12.18 -9.13
N GLY A 6 -9.85 11.39 -8.24
CA GLY A 6 -9.75 9.94 -8.24
C GLY A 6 -8.59 9.37 -7.42
N ALA A 7 -8.04 10.10 -6.46
CA ALA A 7 -7.11 9.49 -5.51
C ALA A 7 -7.75 8.38 -4.68
N LEU A 8 -7.01 7.29 -4.51
CA LEU A 8 -7.45 6.12 -3.74
C LEU A 8 -6.95 6.22 -2.30
N GLU A 9 -7.87 6.19 -1.35
CA GLU A 9 -7.58 6.10 0.09
C GLU A 9 -7.65 4.65 0.54
N LEU A 10 -6.55 3.94 0.31
CA LEU A 10 -6.40 2.55 0.73
C LEU A 10 -5.79 2.51 2.13
N THR A 11 -6.65 2.34 3.14
CA THR A 11 -6.24 2.18 4.53
C THR A 11 -5.69 0.77 4.75
N SER A 12 -4.43 0.68 5.18
CA SER A 12 -3.86 -0.57 5.71
C SER A 12 -3.88 -0.52 7.22
N SER A 13 -4.49 -1.51 7.87
CA SER A 13 -4.44 -1.68 9.32
C SER A 13 -3.03 -2.11 9.75
N GLU A 14 -2.16 -1.16 10.09
CA GLU A 14 -0.85 -1.44 10.67
C GLU A 14 -1.02 -1.90 12.12
N LEU A 15 -0.38 -3.02 12.48
CA LEU A 15 -0.33 -3.49 13.87
C LEU A 15 0.82 -2.80 14.62
N ARG A 16 0.58 -2.45 15.88
CA ARG A 16 1.59 -2.00 16.84
C ARG A 16 1.66 -2.98 17.99
N PHE A 17 2.89 -3.29 18.40
CA PHE A 17 3.17 -4.23 19.48
C PHE A 17 3.77 -3.50 20.66
N GLY A 18 3.22 -3.70 21.86
CA GLY A 18 3.87 -3.32 23.10
C GLY A 18 4.84 -4.42 23.52
N THR A 19 6.10 -4.07 23.77
CA THR A 19 7.17 -5.03 24.13
C THR A 19 7.65 -4.83 25.57
N ARG A 20 8.16 -5.91 26.16
CA ARG A 20 8.97 -5.86 27.39
C ARG A 20 10.37 -5.33 27.10
N GLU A 21 11.16 -5.12 28.15
CA GLU A 21 12.58 -4.77 28.07
C GLU A 21 13.41 -5.82 27.31
N ASP A 22 13.02 -7.10 27.38
CA ASP A 22 13.66 -8.20 26.63
C ASP A 22 13.22 -8.28 25.15
N GLY A 23 12.41 -7.34 24.69
CA GLY A 23 11.90 -7.27 23.31
C GLY A 23 10.73 -8.22 23.00
N ARG A 24 10.24 -9.01 23.97
CA ARG A 24 9.10 -9.91 23.72
C ARG A 24 7.79 -9.12 23.64
N PRO A 25 6.90 -9.43 22.67
CA PRO A 25 5.61 -8.76 22.57
C PRO A 25 4.66 -9.18 23.70
N VAL A 26 3.91 -8.22 24.24
CA VAL A 26 2.91 -8.41 25.31
C VAL A 26 1.50 -8.01 24.88
N THR A 27 1.41 -6.97 24.06
CA THR A 27 0.14 -6.43 23.56
C THR A 27 0.22 -6.21 22.06
N VAL A 28 -0.92 -6.27 21.39
CA VAL A 28 -1.08 -5.90 20.00
C VAL A 28 -2.31 -5.01 19.87
N ALA A 29 -2.18 -3.92 19.13
CA ALA A 29 -3.27 -3.01 18.81
C ALA A 29 -3.17 -2.57 17.35
N ALA A 30 -4.31 -2.29 16.73
CA ALA A 30 -4.32 -1.58 15.46
C ALA A 30 -3.85 -0.14 15.68
N LYS A 31 -3.06 0.40 14.76
CA LYS A 31 -2.67 1.79 14.77
C LYS A 31 -3.90 2.67 14.54
N GLU A 32 -4.17 3.56 15.48
CA GLU A 32 -5.24 4.54 15.37
C GLU A 32 -4.81 5.71 14.48
N GLU A 33 -5.72 6.16 13.62
CA GLU A 33 -5.57 7.38 12.84
C GLU A 33 -6.22 8.55 13.59
N VAL A 34 -5.45 9.62 13.81
CA VAL A 34 -5.98 10.87 14.36
C VAL A 34 -6.07 11.92 13.25
N PRO A 35 -7.04 12.86 13.30
CA PRO A 35 -7.27 13.83 12.22
C PRO A 35 -6.03 14.61 11.77
N VAL A 36 -5.16 14.96 12.72
CA VAL A 36 -3.90 15.68 12.45
C VAL A 36 -2.98 14.90 11.49
N MET A 37 -2.99 13.56 11.54
CA MET A 37 -2.20 12.74 10.62
C MET A 37 -2.64 12.94 9.16
N GLY A 38 -3.94 13.12 8.91
CA GLY A 38 -4.47 13.40 7.58
C GLY A 38 -4.02 14.78 7.05
N VAL A 39 -4.04 15.80 7.91
CA VAL A 39 -3.55 17.15 7.57
C VAL A 39 -2.07 17.11 7.20
N VAL A 40 -1.25 16.47 8.03
CA VAL A 40 0.18 16.31 7.76
C VAL A 40 0.41 15.53 6.46
N ALA A 41 -0.37 14.48 6.21
CA ALA A 41 -0.26 13.69 4.98
C ALA A 41 -0.54 14.54 3.73
N GLU A 42 -1.59 15.35 3.71
CA GLU A 42 -1.90 16.22 2.56
C GLU A 42 -0.82 17.31 2.36
N MET A 43 -0.33 17.94 3.44
CA MET A 43 0.80 18.88 3.35
C MET A 43 2.05 18.23 2.76
N MET A 44 2.38 17.01 3.21
CA MET A 44 3.52 16.27 2.69
C MET A 44 3.35 15.91 1.21
N ILE A 45 2.13 15.51 0.79
CA ILE A 45 1.83 15.20 -0.61
C ILE A 45 2.00 16.45 -1.48
N MET A 46 1.50 17.61 -1.02
CA MET A 46 1.67 18.88 -1.72
C MET A 46 3.15 19.26 -1.86
N ALA A 47 3.91 19.23 -0.76
CA ALA A 47 5.34 19.54 -0.80
C ALA A 47 6.10 18.61 -1.76
N ASN A 48 5.84 17.31 -1.69
CA ASN A 48 6.44 16.31 -2.58
C ASN A 48 6.09 16.56 -4.06
N ALA A 49 4.83 16.90 -4.37
CA ALA A 49 4.38 17.19 -5.73
C ALA A 49 4.99 18.49 -6.28
N THR A 50 5.04 19.55 -5.48
CA THR A 50 5.66 20.82 -5.87
C THR A 50 7.15 20.65 -6.17
N VAL A 51 7.88 19.94 -5.31
CA VAL A 51 9.30 19.66 -5.54
C VAL A 51 9.49 18.78 -6.78
N ALA A 52 8.64 17.77 -6.98
CA ALA A 52 8.68 16.93 -8.18
C ALA A 52 8.55 17.74 -9.47
N SER A 53 7.59 18.67 -9.54
CA SER A 53 7.43 19.56 -10.69
C SER A 53 8.67 20.43 -10.89
N ARG A 54 9.17 21.07 -9.81
CA ARG A 54 10.31 21.99 -9.88
C ARG A 54 11.58 21.32 -10.40
N ILE A 55 11.92 20.13 -9.89
CA ILE A 55 13.11 19.41 -10.35
C ILE A 55 12.95 18.90 -11.78
N ALA A 56 11.76 18.40 -12.14
CA ALA A 56 11.49 17.88 -13.48
C ALA A 56 11.50 18.96 -14.56
N GLU A 57 11.10 20.19 -14.23
CA GLU A 57 11.24 21.36 -15.11
C GLU A 57 12.72 21.72 -15.31
N SER A 58 13.53 21.66 -14.25
CA SER A 58 14.94 22.03 -14.31
C SER A 58 15.80 20.95 -15.00
N PHE A 59 15.45 19.67 -14.81
CA PHE A 59 16.21 18.52 -15.27
C PHE A 59 15.29 17.46 -15.91
N PRO A 60 14.69 17.72 -17.09
CA PRO A 60 13.64 16.87 -17.67
C PRO A 60 14.08 15.45 -17.99
N GLY A 61 15.36 15.22 -18.30
CA GLY A 61 15.91 13.89 -18.59
C GLY A 61 16.62 13.19 -17.43
N CYS A 62 16.75 13.83 -16.26
CA CYS A 62 17.54 13.29 -15.15
C CYS A 62 17.03 13.68 -13.76
N SER A 63 15.72 13.80 -13.58
CA SER A 63 15.09 13.99 -12.26
C SER A 63 14.71 12.67 -11.61
N LEU A 64 14.83 12.59 -10.28
CA LEU A 64 14.38 11.41 -9.53
C LEU A 64 12.92 11.59 -9.13
N LEU A 65 12.04 10.85 -9.79
CA LEU A 65 10.61 10.83 -9.51
C LEU A 65 10.17 9.46 -8.99
N ARG A 66 8.93 9.39 -8.54
CA ARG A 66 8.28 8.17 -8.07
C ARG A 66 6.92 8.02 -8.73
N ARG A 67 6.78 6.98 -9.55
CA ARG A 67 5.55 6.65 -10.26
C ARG A 67 4.83 5.49 -9.60
N HIS A 68 3.52 5.42 -9.84
CA HIS A 68 2.69 4.31 -9.43
C HIS A 68 1.92 3.86 -10.67
N PRO A 69 2.32 2.75 -11.31
CA PRO A 69 1.65 2.25 -12.51
C PRO A 69 0.17 1.91 -12.27
N CYS A 70 -0.63 1.93 -13.33
CA CYS A 70 -1.98 1.38 -13.28
C CYS A 70 -1.91 -0.15 -13.04
N PRO A 71 -2.75 -0.71 -12.16
CA PRO A 71 -2.92 -2.16 -12.06
C PRO A 71 -3.51 -2.76 -13.34
N GLN A 72 -3.36 -4.06 -13.55
CA GLN A 72 -3.96 -4.73 -14.70
C GLN A 72 -5.42 -5.06 -14.40
N VAL A 73 -6.28 -5.04 -15.43
CA VAL A 73 -7.72 -5.33 -15.29
C VAL A 73 -7.96 -6.72 -14.70
N GLU A 74 -7.12 -7.69 -15.07
CA GLU A 74 -7.13 -9.06 -14.56
C GLU A 74 -7.06 -9.12 -13.03
N ASP A 75 -6.31 -8.20 -12.42
CA ASP A 75 -6.07 -8.15 -10.98
C ASP A 75 -7.34 -7.78 -10.18
N PHE A 76 -8.37 -7.23 -10.83
CA PHE A 76 -9.64 -6.84 -10.21
C PHE A 76 -10.75 -7.88 -10.33
N LYS A 77 -10.58 -8.95 -11.12
CA LYS A 77 -11.65 -9.94 -11.39
C LYS A 77 -12.27 -10.51 -10.11
N HIS A 78 -11.44 -10.75 -9.10
CA HIS A 78 -11.90 -11.30 -7.84
C HIS A 78 -12.80 -10.31 -7.07
N ILE A 79 -12.44 -9.03 -7.04
CA ILE A 79 -13.24 -7.98 -6.36
C ILE A 79 -14.59 -7.83 -7.06
N VAL A 80 -14.58 -7.78 -8.40
CA VAL A 80 -15.80 -7.70 -9.21
C VAL A 80 -16.70 -8.90 -8.97
N SER A 81 -16.14 -10.12 -8.91
CA SER A 81 -16.91 -11.33 -8.63
C SER A 81 -17.55 -11.32 -7.24
N ILE A 82 -16.83 -10.87 -6.22
CA ILE A 82 -17.34 -10.77 -4.84
C ILE A 82 -18.47 -9.75 -4.77
N CYS A 83 -18.29 -8.56 -5.35
CA CYS A 83 -19.32 -7.52 -5.36
C CYS A 83 -20.57 -8.01 -6.10
N ARG A 84 -20.41 -8.65 -7.26
CA ARG A 84 -21.52 -9.21 -8.03
C ARG A 84 -22.29 -10.28 -7.27
N ALA A 85 -21.60 -11.16 -6.55
CA ALA A 85 -22.25 -12.18 -5.71
C ALA A 85 -23.04 -11.56 -4.55
N ALA A 86 -22.65 -10.37 -4.09
CA ALA A 86 -23.40 -9.56 -3.13
C ALA A 86 -24.50 -8.69 -3.78
N GLY A 87 -24.75 -8.81 -5.09
CA GLY A 87 -25.73 -8.01 -5.82
C GLY A 87 -25.29 -6.58 -6.11
N LEU A 88 -23.98 -6.29 -6.06
CA LEU A 88 -23.41 -4.96 -6.24
C LEU A 88 -22.56 -4.88 -7.51
N GLU A 89 -22.59 -3.72 -8.16
CA GLU A 89 -21.68 -3.40 -9.26
C GLU A 89 -20.37 -2.80 -8.73
N PHE A 90 -19.27 -3.10 -9.42
CA PHE A 90 -17.96 -2.55 -9.08
C PHE A 90 -17.21 -2.19 -10.36
N ASP A 91 -17.06 -0.89 -10.61
CA ASP A 91 -16.36 -0.35 -11.77
C ASP A 91 -14.87 -0.18 -11.44
N CYS A 92 -14.02 -0.80 -12.27
CA CYS A 92 -12.56 -0.74 -12.19
C CYS A 92 -11.89 -0.15 -13.43
N THR A 93 -12.66 0.53 -14.29
CA THR A 93 -12.17 1.15 -15.54
C THR A 93 -11.21 2.31 -15.32
N SER A 94 -11.34 3.01 -14.19
CA SER A 94 -10.47 4.13 -13.83
C SER A 94 -10.34 4.28 -12.32
N ASN A 95 -9.33 5.04 -11.90
CA ASN A 95 -9.13 5.43 -10.51
C ASN A 95 -10.36 6.10 -9.88
N LEU A 96 -10.99 7.00 -10.64
CA LEU A 96 -12.18 7.71 -10.19
C LEU A 96 -13.34 6.71 -10.03
N ALA A 97 -13.55 5.85 -11.02
CA ALA A 97 -14.58 4.81 -10.97
C ALA A 97 -14.40 3.83 -9.81
N ILE A 98 -13.16 3.43 -9.50
CA ILE A 98 -12.84 2.61 -8.31
C ILE A 98 -13.20 3.37 -7.05
N SER A 99 -12.80 4.63 -6.93
CA SER A 99 -13.10 5.47 -5.76
C SER A 99 -14.62 5.64 -5.56
N GLU A 100 -15.36 5.85 -6.65
CA GLU A 100 -16.83 5.96 -6.64
C GLU A 100 -17.49 4.63 -6.29
N SER A 101 -17.01 3.51 -6.82
CA SER A 101 -17.49 2.16 -6.49
C SER A 101 -17.30 1.82 -5.01
N ILE A 102 -16.15 2.20 -4.42
CA ILE A 102 -15.92 2.04 -2.97
C ILE A 102 -16.90 2.89 -2.16
N ARG A 103 -17.13 4.15 -2.54
CA ARG A 103 -18.10 5.03 -1.85
C ARG A 103 -19.52 4.50 -1.99
N ALA A 104 -19.88 3.95 -3.14
CA ALA A 104 -21.18 3.33 -3.38
C ALA A 104 -21.36 2.10 -2.50
N LEU A 105 -20.38 1.19 -2.48
CA LEU A 105 -20.35 0.03 -1.60
C LEU A 105 -20.52 0.43 -0.12
N GLU A 106 -19.81 1.46 0.34
CA GLU A 106 -19.94 1.94 1.73
C GLU A 106 -21.31 2.53 2.04
N ARG A 107 -21.96 3.16 1.06
CA ARG A 107 -23.34 3.65 1.22
C ARG A 107 -24.29 2.48 1.37
N GLU A 108 -24.21 1.50 0.48
CA GLU A 108 -25.03 0.29 0.52
C GLU A 108 -24.87 -0.47 1.83
N LEU A 109 -23.63 -0.63 2.32
CA LEU A 109 -23.37 -1.28 3.61
C LEU A 109 -23.98 -0.55 4.81
N ARG A 110 -24.26 0.76 4.70
CA ARG A 110 -24.94 1.52 5.77
C ARG A 110 -26.46 1.44 5.66
N THR A 111 -27.00 1.35 4.44
CA THR A 111 -28.44 1.43 4.17
C THR A 111 -29.12 0.07 4.02
N ASN A 112 -28.36 -0.99 3.74
CA ASN A 112 -28.87 -2.33 3.49
C ASN A 112 -28.39 -3.32 4.58
N PRO A 113 -29.24 -3.63 5.59
CA PRO A 113 -28.90 -4.56 6.66
C PRO A 113 -28.64 -6.01 6.21
N SER A 114 -29.02 -6.38 4.98
CA SER A 114 -28.79 -7.73 4.45
C SER A 114 -27.34 -7.98 4.03
N LEU A 115 -26.54 -6.92 3.83
CA LEU A 115 -25.14 -7.03 3.46
C LEU A 115 -24.26 -7.16 4.72
N ASP A 116 -23.32 -8.10 4.69
CA ASP A 116 -22.34 -8.23 5.77
C ASP A 116 -21.42 -7.00 5.81
N PRO A 117 -21.32 -6.26 6.94
CA PRO A 117 -20.40 -5.14 7.10
C PRO A 117 -18.93 -5.47 6.81
N ALA A 118 -18.55 -6.75 6.84
CA ALA A 118 -17.22 -7.21 6.51
C ALA A 118 -16.88 -7.07 5.02
N LEU A 119 -17.86 -7.05 4.11
CA LEU A 119 -17.64 -6.95 2.66
C LEU A 119 -16.76 -5.75 2.29
N GLY A 120 -17.02 -4.57 2.87
CA GLY A 120 -16.22 -3.37 2.64
C GLY A 120 -14.75 -3.54 3.02
N ARG A 121 -14.47 -4.22 4.14
CA ARG A 121 -13.09 -4.51 4.59
C ARG A 121 -12.38 -5.45 3.62
N VAL A 122 -13.11 -6.44 3.08
CA VAL A 122 -12.57 -7.40 2.11
C VAL A 122 -12.21 -6.71 0.81
N CYS A 123 -13.14 -5.92 0.26
CA CYS A 123 -12.89 -5.20 -0.97
C CYS A 123 -11.69 -4.25 -0.82
N ARG A 124 -11.60 -3.47 0.26
CA ARG A 124 -10.44 -2.59 0.54
C ARG A 124 -9.13 -3.37 0.67
N SER A 125 -9.14 -4.52 1.35
CA SER A 125 -7.97 -5.39 1.50
C SER A 125 -7.52 -5.97 0.16
N LEU A 126 -8.44 -6.49 -0.64
CA LEU A 126 -8.16 -7.02 -1.97
C LEU A 126 -7.66 -5.92 -2.91
N LEU A 127 -8.29 -4.74 -2.93
CA LEU A 127 -7.86 -3.59 -3.71
C LEU A 127 -6.41 -3.21 -3.40
N THR A 128 -6.05 -3.17 -2.12
CA THR A 128 -4.67 -2.87 -1.70
C THR A 128 -3.65 -3.87 -2.24
N ARG A 129 -4.05 -5.14 -2.39
CA ARG A 129 -3.21 -6.21 -2.94
C ARG A 129 -3.16 -6.20 -4.46
N THR A 130 -4.23 -5.75 -5.09
CA THR A 130 -4.37 -5.59 -6.54
C THR A 130 -3.54 -4.40 -7.04
N MET A 131 -3.33 -3.37 -6.23
CA MET A 131 -2.51 -2.22 -6.65
C MET A 131 -1.07 -2.60 -7.00
N SER A 132 -0.55 -2.00 -8.07
CA SER A 132 0.84 -2.18 -8.49
C SER A 132 1.82 -1.53 -7.50
N GLU A 133 3.09 -1.94 -7.53
CA GLU A 133 4.09 -1.31 -6.67
C GLU A 133 4.52 0.06 -7.23
N ALA A 134 4.44 1.11 -6.39
CA ALA A 134 5.02 2.41 -6.70
C ALA A 134 6.55 2.39 -6.63
N LYS A 135 7.21 2.87 -7.68
CA LYS A 135 8.66 2.76 -7.90
C LYS A 135 9.31 4.10 -8.23
N TYR A 136 10.52 4.30 -7.71
CA TYR A 136 11.41 5.37 -8.14
C TYR A 136 11.89 5.13 -9.57
N PHE A 137 12.11 6.20 -10.32
CA PHE A 137 12.63 6.15 -11.69
C PHE A 137 13.35 7.46 -12.03
N SER A 138 14.25 7.40 -13.01
CA SER A 138 14.80 8.61 -13.64
C SER A 138 13.82 9.10 -14.70
N THR A 139 13.60 10.40 -14.79
CA THR A 139 12.72 10.93 -15.86
C THR A 139 13.21 10.60 -17.26
N GLY A 140 14.50 10.32 -17.48
CA GLY A 140 14.98 9.83 -18.77
C GLY A 140 14.57 8.39 -19.12
N ASP A 141 14.04 7.60 -18.17
CA ASP A 141 13.55 6.23 -18.43
C ASP A 141 12.08 6.18 -18.87
N CYS A 142 11.29 7.22 -18.52
CA CYS A 142 9.84 7.14 -18.56
C CYS A 142 9.23 8.55 -18.62
N HIS A 143 8.31 8.75 -19.56
CA HIS A 143 7.66 10.04 -19.81
C HIS A 143 6.14 9.90 -19.95
N GLY A 144 5.45 11.04 -19.95
CA GLY A 144 4.02 11.10 -20.24
C GLY A 144 3.16 10.32 -19.23
N PRO A 145 2.06 9.69 -19.67
CA PRO A 145 1.11 9.00 -18.80
C PRO A 145 1.73 7.89 -17.93
N GLU A 146 2.81 7.27 -18.38
CA GLU A 146 3.47 6.18 -17.64
C GLU A 146 4.23 6.66 -16.39
N ALA A 147 4.60 7.95 -16.36
CA ALA A 147 5.30 8.60 -15.26
C ALA A 147 4.36 9.02 -14.11
N MET A 148 3.05 8.92 -14.32
CA MET A 148 2.05 9.34 -13.33
C MET A 148 2.06 8.47 -12.07
N HIS A 149 1.56 9.06 -10.98
CA HIS A 149 1.32 8.36 -9.74
C HIS A 149 -0.17 8.00 -9.59
N TYR A 150 -0.55 6.83 -10.13
CA TYR A 150 -1.92 6.32 -10.18
C TYR A 150 -2.66 6.50 -8.84
N GLY A 151 -2.22 5.86 -7.75
CA GLY A 151 -2.95 5.94 -6.47
C GLY A 151 -3.09 7.34 -5.86
N LEU A 152 -2.29 8.32 -6.28
CA LEU A 152 -2.40 9.70 -5.79
C LEU A 152 -3.13 10.62 -6.77
N ALA A 153 -3.45 10.16 -7.99
CA ALA A 153 -3.97 10.99 -9.07
C ALA A 153 -3.12 12.26 -9.32
N LEU A 154 -1.80 12.07 -9.43
CA LEU A 154 -0.82 13.13 -9.69
C LEU A 154 0.04 12.81 -10.89
N GLU A 155 0.31 13.80 -11.74
CA GLU A 155 1.17 13.65 -12.92
C GLU A 155 2.64 13.47 -12.55
N LYS A 156 3.12 14.25 -11.59
CA LYS A 156 4.50 14.20 -11.09
C LYS A 156 4.47 14.05 -9.57
N TYR A 157 5.28 13.13 -9.07
CA TYR A 157 5.43 12.89 -7.65
C TYR A 157 6.84 12.40 -7.35
N THR A 158 7.35 12.74 -6.16
CA THR A 158 8.61 12.21 -5.64
C THR A 158 8.54 12.12 -4.12
N HIS A 159 9.61 11.69 -3.46
CA HIS A 159 9.75 11.83 -2.01
C HIS A 159 10.78 12.90 -1.68
N PHE A 160 10.41 13.82 -0.79
CA PHE A 160 11.26 14.92 -0.36
C PHE A 160 11.22 15.14 1.16
N THR A 161 10.11 14.78 1.80
CA THR A 161 9.76 15.17 3.17
C THR A 161 10.37 14.31 4.29
N SER A 162 11.29 13.38 4.01
CA SER A 162 11.90 12.52 5.04
C SER A 162 13.36 12.07 4.74
N PRO A 163 14.31 13.00 4.53
CA PRO A 163 15.71 12.68 4.21
C PRO A 163 16.45 11.85 5.26
N ILE A 164 16.05 11.94 6.53
CA ILE A 164 16.68 11.17 7.63
C ILE A 164 16.54 9.65 7.45
N ARG A 165 15.44 9.19 6.82
CA ARG A 165 15.08 7.77 6.76
C ARG A 165 14.93 7.22 5.33
N ARG A 166 15.17 8.05 4.31
CA ARG A 166 15.04 7.67 2.91
C ARG A 166 16.12 8.35 2.07
N TYR A 167 16.93 7.55 1.40
CA TYR A 167 17.99 8.06 0.52
C TYR A 167 17.45 8.80 -0.72
N ALA A 168 16.27 8.41 -1.22
CA ALA A 168 15.61 9.08 -2.33
C ALA A 168 15.40 10.58 -2.03
N ASP A 169 14.92 10.90 -0.83
CA ASP A 169 14.74 12.27 -0.38
C ASP A 169 16.08 13.02 -0.36
N VAL A 170 17.19 12.41 0.08
CA VAL A 170 18.52 13.04 0.02
C VAL A 170 18.93 13.41 -1.41
N VAL A 171 18.70 12.52 -2.38
CA VAL A 171 18.97 12.78 -3.80
C VAL A 171 18.10 13.93 -4.30
N VAL A 172 16.80 13.91 -4.00
CA VAL A 172 15.86 14.97 -4.41
C VAL A 172 16.22 16.31 -3.77
N HIS A 173 16.65 16.34 -2.50
CA HIS A 173 17.13 17.56 -1.84
C HIS A 173 18.32 18.16 -2.60
N ARG A 174 19.29 17.33 -3.01
CA ARG A 174 20.43 17.77 -3.81
C ARG A 174 20.01 18.29 -5.19
N GLN A 175 19.06 17.62 -5.86
CA GLN A 175 18.51 18.08 -7.12
C GLN A 175 17.78 19.41 -6.98
N LEU A 176 16.98 19.59 -5.93
CA LEU A 176 16.28 20.84 -5.67
C LEU A 176 17.26 21.99 -5.41
N MET A 177 18.31 21.77 -4.61
CA MET A 177 19.35 22.79 -4.39
C MET A 177 20.04 23.18 -5.69
N ALA A 178 20.41 22.22 -6.54
CA ALA A 178 21.00 22.51 -7.85
C ALA A 178 20.05 23.29 -8.75
N ALA A 179 18.77 22.92 -8.79
CA ALA A 179 17.73 23.61 -9.56
C ALA A 179 17.49 25.06 -9.09
N LEU A 180 17.64 25.34 -7.80
CA LEU A 180 17.52 26.68 -7.25
C LEU A 180 18.77 27.53 -7.50
N ALA A 181 19.95 26.91 -7.54
CA ALA A 181 21.22 27.58 -7.82
C ALA A 181 21.51 27.76 -9.33
N GLY A 182 20.67 27.21 -10.23
CA GLY A 182 20.96 27.16 -11.66
C GLY A 182 22.16 26.27 -12.02
N ALA A 183 22.51 25.34 -11.12
CA ALA A 183 23.64 24.43 -11.29
C ALA A 183 23.24 23.21 -12.14
N PRO A 184 24.22 22.51 -12.75
CA PRO A 184 23.95 21.27 -13.49
C PRO A 184 23.39 20.16 -12.59
N PRO A 185 22.73 19.15 -13.19
CA PRO A 185 22.18 18.03 -12.43
C PRO A 185 23.26 17.25 -11.70
N VAL A 186 22.98 16.93 -10.43
CA VAL A 186 23.93 16.25 -9.52
C VAL A 186 24.29 14.83 -9.99
N LEU A 187 23.35 14.15 -10.66
CA LEU A 187 23.54 12.82 -11.22
C LEU A 187 22.98 12.79 -12.64
N GLY A 188 23.75 12.22 -13.58
CA GLY A 188 23.26 11.93 -14.92
C GLY A 188 22.24 10.79 -14.92
N HIS A 189 21.45 10.71 -16.00
CA HIS A 189 20.36 9.76 -16.17
C HIS A 189 20.73 8.30 -15.82
N ARG A 190 21.80 7.75 -16.42
CA ARG A 190 22.20 6.34 -16.21
C ARG A 190 22.52 6.03 -14.75
N ALA A 191 23.29 6.90 -14.09
CA ALA A 191 23.62 6.75 -12.68
C ALA A 191 22.36 6.83 -11.81
N LEU A 192 21.44 7.74 -12.15
CA LEU A 192 20.19 7.91 -11.42
C LEU A 192 19.23 6.72 -11.60
N SER A 193 19.14 6.16 -12.81
CA SER A 193 18.36 4.96 -13.12
C SER A 193 18.88 3.75 -12.33
N GLY A 194 20.20 3.56 -12.30
CA GLY A 194 20.84 2.53 -11.45
C GLY A 194 20.55 2.72 -9.96
N ALA A 195 20.68 3.95 -9.46
CA ALA A 195 20.35 4.27 -8.07
C ALA A 195 18.86 4.02 -7.76
N ALA A 196 17.95 4.36 -8.67
CA ALA A 196 16.52 4.10 -8.53
C ALA A 196 16.22 2.60 -8.42
N GLY A 197 16.89 1.77 -9.24
CA GLY A 197 16.81 0.31 -9.15
C GLY A 197 17.19 -0.21 -7.76
N VAL A 198 18.31 0.26 -7.21
CA VAL A 198 18.76 -0.10 -5.86
C VAL A 198 17.77 0.37 -4.79
N MET A 199 17.30 1.62 -4.86
CA MET A 199 16.33 2.17 -3.91
C MET A 199 15.02 1.38 -3.90
N ASN A 200 14.52 0.99 -5.08
CA ASN A 200 13.32 0.16 -5.21
C ASN A 200 13.52 -1.23 -4.58
N ALA A 201 14.65 -1.89 -4.87
CA ALA A 201 14.96 -3.19 -4.29
C ALA A 201 15.05 -3.12 -2.75
N ARG A 202 15.76 -2.13 -2.20
CA ARG A 202 15.90 -1.96 -0.75
C ARG A 202 14.57 -1.62 -0.07
N HIS A 203 13.72 -0.85 -0.74
CA HIS A 203 12.37 -0.55 -0.25
C HIS A 203 11.50 -1.81 -0.17
N ARG A 204 11.54 -2.68 -1.19
CA ARG A 204 10.85 -3.99 -1.15
C ARG A 204 11.34 -4.86 0.00
N GLU A 205 12.65 -5.03 0.13
CA GLU A 205 13.22 -5.87 1.20
C GLU A 205 12.88 -5.32 2.59
N SER A 206 12.94 -4.00 2.77
CA SER A 206 12.55 -3.35 4.02
C SER A 206 11.08 -3.61 4.37
N LYS A 207 10.16 -3.48 3.39
CA LYS A 207 8.74 -3.80 3.59
C LYS A 207 8.51 -5.28 3.92
N LEU A 208 9.22 -6.18 3.24
CA LEU A 208 9.11 -7.63 3.49
C LEU A 208 9.59 -7.96 4.90
N ALA A 209 10.73 -7.42 5.32
CA ALA A 209 11.26 -7.60 6.67
C ALA A 209 10.30 -7.06 7.72
N GLN A 210 9.74 -5.86 7.52
CA GLN A 210 8.74 -5.27 8.42
C GLN A 210 7.51 -6.17 8.55
N LYS A 211 6.97 -6.67 7.44
CA LYS A 211 5.82 -7.59 7.44
C LYS A 211 6.14 -8.88 8.20
N LYS A 212 7.27 -9.53 7.92
CA LYS A 212 7.71 -10.76 8.60
C LYS A 212 7.91 -10.55 10.10
N CYS A 213 8.44 -9.39 10.49
CA CYS A 213 8.60 -9.05 11.91
C CYS A 213 7.24 -8.91 12.61
N SER A 214 6.30 -8.18 12.01
CA SER A 214 4.94 -8.06 12.56
C SER A 214 4.22 -9.41 12.65
N GLU A 215 4.39 -10.26 11.65
CA GLU A 215 3.84 -11.63 11.64
C GLU A 215 4.45 -12.48 12.76
N LEU A 216 5.77 -12.48 12.91
CA LEU A 216 6.46 -13.19 13.99
C LEU A 216 5.96 -12.74 15.37
N TYR A 217 5.84 -11.43 15.58
CA TYR A 217 5.39 -10.88 16.87
C TYR A 217 3.95 -11.26 17.18
N LEU A 218 3.08 -11.25 16.16
CA LEU A 218 1.70 -11.72 16.29
C LEU A 218 1.65 -13.21 16.63
N LEU A 219 2.45 -14.05 15.97
CA LEU A 219 2.50 -15.49 16.23
C LEU A 219 3.00 -15.80 17.65
N LEU A 220 4.01 -15.07 18.14
CA LEU A 220 4.51 -15.21 19.52
C LEU A 220 3.43 -14.88 20.55
N LEU A 221 2.63 -13.84 20.31
CA LEU A 221 1.50 -13.49 21.17
C LEU A 221 0.41 -14.57 21.16
N LEU A 222 0.00 -15.02 19.97
CA LEU A 222 -1.05 -16.02 19.81
C LEU A 222 -0.65 -17.38 20.39
N ALA A 223 0.63 -17.73 20.32
CA ALA A 223 1.16 -18.96 20.93
C ALA A 223 1.06 -18.94 22.46
N GLN A 224 1.23 -17.76 23.09
CA GLN A 224 1.10 -17.60 24.53
C GLN A 224 -0.35 -17.40 24.98
N ARG A 225 -1.17 -16.76 24.13
CA ARG A 225 -2.55 -16.39 24.40
C ARG A 225 -3.42 -16.71 23.19
N PRO A 226 -3.87 -17.96 23.04
CA PRO A 226 -4.78 -18.34 21.98
C PRO A 226 -6.04 -17.48 22.01
N GLN A 227 -6.54 -17.07 20.83
CA GLN A 227 -7.74 -16.25 20.72
C GLN A 227 -8.73 -16.87 19.73
N VAL A 228 -10.02 -16.73 20.05
CA VAL A 228 -11.12 -17.02 19.13
C VAL A 228 -11.60 -15.69 18.57
N LEU A 229 -11.43 -15.50 17.25
CA LEU A 229 -11.76 -14.25 16.57
C LEU A 229 -12.69 -14.53 15.39
N ARG A 230 -13.56 -13.57 15.08
CA ARG A 230 -14.29 -13.58 13.82
C ARG A 230 -13.31 -13.32 12.68
N ALA A 231 -13.27 -14.25 11.73
CA ALA A 231 -12.47 -14.14 10.51
C ALA A 231 -13.38 -14.11 9.28
N LEU A 232 -12.83 -13.67 8.15
CA LEU A 232 -13.53 -13.71 6.87
C LEU A 232 -12.74 -14.54 5.87
N VAL A 233 -13.44 -15.48 5.23
CA VAL A 233 -12.91 -16.31 4.14
C VAL A 233 -13.04 -15.54 2.84
N TYR A 234 -11.93 -15.01 2.34
CA TYR A 234 -11.90 -14.21 1.11
C TYR A 234 -11.44 -15.02 -0.12
N GLY A 235 -11.15 -16.31 0.04
CA GLY A 235 -10.75 -17.19 -1.06
C GLY A 235 -10.74 -18.64 -0.63
N ILE A 236 -11.19 -19.52 -1.52
CA ILE A 236 -11.22 -20.97 -1.34
C ILE A 236 -10.30 -21.57 -2.40
N ARG A 237 -9.38 -22.44 -1.99
CA ARG A 237 -8.51 -23.19 -2.90
C ARG A 237 -8.89 -24.67 -2.82
N THR A 238 -9.03 -25.31 -3.96
CA THR A 238 -9.36 -26.75 -4.07
C THR A 238 -8.15 -27.64 -3.82
N GLU A 239 -6.94 -27.11 -3.97
CA GLU A 239 -5.71 -27.81 -3.58
C GLU A 239 -5.43 -27.62 -2.07
N PRO A 240 -5.09 -28.69 -1.34
CA PRO A 240 -4.65 -28.55 0.04
C PRO A 240 -3.39 -27.67 0.07
N ALA A 241 -3.41 -26.63 0.90
CA ALA A 241 -2.26 -25.74 1.07
C ALA A 241 -1.03 -26.57 1.45
N ALA A 242 -0.04 -26.65 0.55
CA ALA A 242 1.23 -27.29 0.83
C ALA A 242 1.83 -26.66 2.10
N GLY A 243 1.89 -27.44 3.19
CA GLY A 243 2.49 -27.03 4.46
C GLY A 243 1.56 -26.90 5.67
N LEU A 244 0.24 -27.05 5.53
CA LEU A 244 -0.63 -27.25 6.70
C LEU A 244 -0.60 -28.73 7.09
N HIS A 245 0.35 -29.11 7.96
CA HIS A 245 0.28 -30.39 8.66
C HIS A 245 -1.07 -30.47 9.40
N ARG A 246 -1.97 -31.33 8.92
CA ARG A 246 -3.10 -31.81 9.72
C ARG A 246 -2.50 -32.49 10.95
N ARG A 247 -2.45 -31.81 12.09
CA ARG A 247 -2.39 -32.53 13.36
C ARG A 247 -3.78 -33.12 13.57
N ALA A 248 -3.78 -34.44 13.70
CA ALA A 248 -4.92 -35.30 13.89
C ALA A 248 -5.86 -34.76 14.98
N CYS A 249 -7.11 -34.52 14.60
CA CYS A 249 -8.27 -34.65 15.48
C CYS A 249 -8.87 -36.06 15.29
N ASP A 250 -8.00 -37.08 15.26
CA ASP A 250 -8.39 -38.48 15.45
C ASP A 250 -7.72 -38.91 16.75
N GLN A 251 -8.36 -38.59 17.87
CA GLN A 251 -8.28 -39.43 19.05
C GLN A 251 -9.69 -39.95 19.29
N ASP A 252 -9.82 -41.24 19.00
CA ASP A 252 -10.94 -42.10 19.31
C ASP A 252 -11.53 -41.79 20.69
N VAL A 253 -12.73 -41.22 20.70
CA VAL A 253 -13.65 -41.42 21.82
C VAL A 253 -14.30 -42.78 21.59
N GLY A 254 -13.54 -43.83 21.87
CA GLY A 254 -14.06 -45.18 21.96
C GLY A 254 -15.08 -45.24 23.08
N LEU A 255 -16.33 -45.53 22.71
CA LEU A 255 -17.33 -46.05 23.63
C LEU A 255 -16.77 -47.32 24.30
N ALA A 256 -16.76 -47.34 25.62
CA ALA A 256 -16.85 -48.55 26.40
C ALA A 256 -18.03 -48.39 27.37
N ALA A 257 -18.84 -49.45 27.41
CA ALA A 257 -20.08 -49.61 28.16
C ALA A 257 -19.92 -49.47 29.68
#